data_AF-A0A2E9BE10-F1
#
_entry.id   AF-A0A2E9BE10-F1
#
_cell.length_a   1.000
_cell.length_b   1.000
_cell.length_c   1.000
_cell.angle_alpha   90.00
_cell.angle_beta   90.00
_cell.angle_gamma   90.00
#
_symmetry.space_group_name_H-M   'P 1'
#
loop_
_entity.id
_entity.type
_entity.pdbx_description
1 polymer ?
#
loop_
_entity_poly.entity_id
_entity_poly.type
_entity_poly.pdbx_seq_one_letter_code
_entity_poly.pdbx_strand_id
1 'polypeptide(L)'
;MEKGYFVYGSVFSFLFVSHILAAANDFDILFRIIASLITLQVIFTGFIFHKLSVDVYHARIPVLLLHAGLGYAYLGMNIKIQIIIFIIFGMIVQYGTEKALKYGEQAGFTNG
;
A
#
# COMPACT_ATOMS: atom_id res chain seq x y z
N MET A 1 0.48 2.72 -20.02
CA MET A 1 0.09 2.61 -18.61
C MET A 1 -0.74 1.36 -18.45
N GLU A 2 -0.27 0.38 -17.69
CA GLU A 2 -0.98 -0.88 -17.45
C GLU A 2 -2.30 -0.60 -16.71
N LYS A 3 -3.39 -1.24 -17.13
CA LYS A 3 -4.75 -1.04 -16.58
C LYS A 3 -4.79 -1.19 -15.05
N GLY A 4 -3.91 -2.02 -14.48
CA GLY A 4 -3.84 -2.26 -13.03
C GLY A 4 -3.45 -1.04 -12.20
N TYR A 5 -2.50 -0.20 -12.65
CA TYR A 5 -2.16 1.03 -11.92
C TYR A 5 -3.34 1.98 -11.82
N PHE A 6 -4.12 2.09 -12.89
CA PHE A 6 -5.30 2.96 -12.93
C PHE A 6 -6.40 2.45 -11.99
N VAL A 7 -6.66 1.14 -11.97
CA VAL A 7 -7.65 0.53 -11.07
C VAL A 7 -7.25 0.74 -9.61
N TYR A 8 -6.01 0.41 -9.24
CA TYR A 8 -5.52 0.61 -7.88
C TYR A 8 -5.58 2.08 -7.47
N GLY A 9 -5.07 2.98 -8.33
CA GLY A 9 -5.09 4.42 -8.08
C GLY A 9 -6.51 4.95 -7.89
N SER A 10 -7.47 4.50 -8.70
CA SER A 10 -8.86 4.92 -8.60
C SER A 10 -9.50 4.49 -7.27
N VAL A 11 -9.29 3.23 -6.86
CA VAL A 11 -9.82 2.73 -5.58
C VAL A 11 -9.16 3.45 -4.40
N PHE A 12 -7.84 3.63 -4.46
CA PHE A 12 -7.09 4.35 -3.44
C PHE A 12 -7.57 5.80 -3.31
N SER A 13 -7.71 6.52 -4.43
CA SER A 13 -8.22 7.90 -4.45
C SER A 13 -9.64 7.98 -3.90
N PHE A 14 -10.52 7.04 -4.25
CA PHE A 14 -11.88 7.01 -3.73
C PHE A 14 -11.91 6.81 -2.20
N LEU A 15 -11.12 5.87 -1.68
CA LEU A 15 -10.99 5.66 -0.23
C LEU A 15 -10.38 6.88 0.45
N PHE A 16 -9.37 7.51 -0.15
CA PHE A 16 -8.73 8.69 0.41
C PHE A 16 -9.67 9.90 0.48
N VAL A 17 -10.46 10.15 -0.57
CA VAL A 17 -11.52 11.17 -0.53
C VAL A 17 -12.56 10.83 0.53
N SER A 18 -12.98 9.57 0.59
CA SER A 18 -13.93 9.11 1.62
C SER A 18 -13.38 9.29 3.04
N HIS A 19 -12.08 9.11 3.24
CA HIS A 19 -11.40 9.34 4.52
C HIS A 19 -11.47 10.81 4.93
N ILE A 20 -11.20 11.73 4.00
CA ILE A 20 -11.31 13.18 4.24
C ILE A 20 -12.76 13.56 4.58
N LEU A 21 -13.73 13.05 3.82
CA LEU A 21 -15.14 13.31 4.08
C LEU A 21 -15.62 12.74 5.42
N ALA A 22 -15.17 11.53 5.79
CA ALA A 22 -15.49 10.94 7.09
C ALA A 22 -14.90 11.74 8.25
N ALA A 23 -13.66 12.23 8.10
CA ALA A 23 -13.02 13.12 9.07
C ALA A 23 -13.74 14.47 9.18
N ALA A 24 -14.18 15.04 8.05
CA ALA A 24 -14.86 16.33 8.02
C ALA A 24 -16.28 16.31 8.62
N ASN A 25 -16.92 15.13 8.70
CA ASN A 25 -18.24 14.94 9.28
C ASN A 25 -18.20 14.29 10.69
N ASP A 26 -17.03 14.22 11.33
CA ASP A 26 -16.82 13.61 12.66
C ASP A 26 -17.33 12.15 12.78
N PHE A 27 -17.34 11.40 11.67
CA PHE A 27 -17.75 10.00 11.66
C PHE A 27 -16.61 9.07 12.09
N ASP A 28 -16.27 9.05 13.37
CA ASP A 28 -15.14 8.32 13.97
C ASP A 28 -15.02 6.86 13.53
N ILE A 29 -16.15 6.13 13.52
CA ILE A 29 -16.17 4.70 13.15
C ILE A 29 -15.84 4.54 11.66
N LEU A 30 -16.48 5.33 10.81
CA LEU A 30 -16.28 5.27 9.36
C LEU A 30 -14.85 5.70 8.99
N PHE A 31 -14.37 6.77 9.62
CA PHE A 31 -12.99 7.24 9.51
C PHE A 31 -12.00 6.12 9.82
N ARG A 32 -12.18 5.42 10.94
CA ARG A 32 -11.28 4.35 11.38
C ARG A 32 -11.34 3.12 10.47
N ILE A 33 -12.52 2.77 9.94
CA ILE A 33 -12.68 1.70 8.96
C ILE A 33 -11.92 2.04 7.68
N ILE A 34 -12.15 3.24 7.12
CA ILE A 34 -11.49 3.67 5.89
C ILE A 34 -9.97 3.78 6.07
N ALA A 35 -9.51 4.34 7.19
CA ALA A 35 -8.09 4.41 7.51
C ALA A 35 -7.44 3.02 7.59
N SER A 36 -8.15 2.04 8.18
CA SER A 36 -7.72 0.65 8.21
C SER A 36 -7.66 0.02 6.81
N LEU A 37 -8.65 0.30 5.95
CA LEU A 37 -8.66 -0.18 4.57
C LEU A 37 -7.52 0.40 3.73
N ILE A 38 -7.24 1.71 3.86
CA ILE A 38 -6.11 2.36 3.20
C ILE A 38 -4.80 1.74 3.69
N THR A 39 -4.67 1.52 5.00
CA THR A 39 -3.49 0.88 5.60
C THR A 39 -3.26 -0.51 5.02
N LEU A 40 -4.31 -1.32 4.92
CA LEU A 40 -4.25 -2.63 4.29
C LEU A 40 -3.85 -2.53 2.82
N GLN A 41 -4.42 -1.59 2.06
CA GLN A 41 -4.02 -1.40 0.66
C GLN A 41 -2.56 -1.02 0.50
N VAL A 42 -2.02 -0.19 1.39
CA VAL A 42 -0.61 0.22 1.37
C VAL A 42 0.29 -0.97 1.68
N ILE A 43 0.00 -1.73 2.75
CA ILE A 43 0.77 -2.92 3.15
C ILE A 43 0.74 -3.99 2.04
N PHE A 44 -0.43 -4.25 1.46
CA PHE A 44 -0.60 -5.27 0.43
C PHE A 44 -0.38 -4.77 -1.01
N THR A 45 0.15 -3.56 -1.21
CA THR A 45 0.31 -2.96 -2.55
C THR A 45 1.05 -3.88 -3.51
N GLY A 46 2.20 -4.45 -3.10
CA GLY A 46 2.99 -5.34 -3.94
C GLY A 46 2.23 -6.60 -4.38
N PHE A 47 1.37 -7.14 -3.51
CA PHE A 47 0.55 -8.31 -3.81
C PHE A 47 -0.60 -7.96 -4.76
N ILE A 48 -1.25 -6.82 -4.54
CA ILE A 48 -2.33 -6.33 -5.39
C ILE A 48 -1.80 -6.05 -6.81
N PHE A 49 -0.61 -5.48 -6.93
CA PHE A 49 0.00 -5.20 -8.23
C PHE A 49 0.34 -6.48 -8.98
N HIS A 50 0.89 -7.49 -8.28
CA HIS A 50 1.10 -8.80 -8.88
C HIS A 50 -0.20 -9.43 -9.38
N LYS A 51 -1.27 -9.40 -8.59
CA LYS A 51 -2.62 -9.87 -9.00
C LYS A 51 -3.17 -9.11 -10.21
N LEU A 52 -2.81 -7.85 -10.38
CA LEU A 52 -3.20 -7.01 -11.51
C LEU A 52 -2.25 -7.16 -12.71
N SER A 53 -1.29 -8.10 -12.66
CA SER A 53 -0.26 -8.32 -13.68
C SER A 53 0.54 -7.05 -14.00
N VAL A 54 0.75 -6.24 -12.96
CA VAL A 54 1.50 -4.99 -13.02
C VAL A 54 2.94 -5.24 -12.59
N ASP A 55 3.89 -4.56 -13.22
CA ASP A 55 5.29 -4.64 -12.81
C ASP A 55 5.48 -4.10 -11.37
N VAL A 56 5.85 -5.03 -10.48
CA VAL A 56 6.08 -4.78 -9.06
C VAL A 56 7.34 -3.92 -8.84
N TYR A 57 8.30 -3.94 -9.78
CA TYR A 57 9.54 -3.14 -9.68
C TYR A 57 9.28 -1.64 -9.77
N HIS A 58 8.40 -1.24 -10.69
CA HIS A 58 7.98 0.15 -10.86
C HIS A 58 7.15 0.66 -9.68
N ALA A 59 6.58 -0.25 -8.87
CA ALA A 59 5.82 0.08 -7.67
C ALA A 59 6.68 0.47 -6.47
N ARG A 60 7.99 0.17 -6.48
CA ARG A 60 8.87 0.36 -5.32
C ARG A 60 8.87 1.79 -4.80
N ILE A 61 9.06 2.77 -5.69
CA ILE A 61 9.11 4.19 -5.32
C ILE A 61 7.77 4.66 -4.73
N PRO A 62 6.61 4.48 -5.41
CA PRO A 62 5.33 4.92 -4.85
C PRO A 62 4.95 4.20 -3.56
N VAL A 63 5.27 2.91 -3.40
CA VAL A 63 5.01 2.15 -2.17
C VAL A 63 5.76 2.73 -0.97
N LEU A 64 7.03 3.09 -1.14
CA LEU A 64 7.81 3.70 -0.05
C LEU A 64 7.24 5.06 0.36
N LEU A 65 6.77 5.84 -0.63
CA LEU A 65 6.15 7.14 -0.40
C LEU A 65 4.81 6.98 0.34
N LEU A 66 4.02 5.97 -0.01
CA LEU A 66 2.78 5.62 0.70
C LEU A 66 3.03 5.20 2.15
N HIS A 67 4.07 4.39 2.39
CA HIS A 67 4.48 4.02 3.75
C HIS A 67 4.97 5.21 4.58
N ALA A 68 5.71 6.15 3.97
CA ALA A 68 6.10 7.39 4.62
C ALA A 68 4.87 8.24 5.02
N GLY A 69 3.91 8.38 4.10
CA GLY A 69 2.64 9.05 4.36
C GLY A 69 1.81 8.39 5.47
N LEU A 70 1.81 7.05 5.51
CA LEU A 70 1.19 6.28 6.58
C LEU A 70 1.83 6.59 7.93
N GLY A 71 3.16 6.56 8.01
CA GLY A 71 3.89 6.93 9.24
C GLY A 71 3.59 8.35 9.69
N TYR A 72 3.54 9.30 8.76
CA TYR A 72 3.15 10.69 9.06
C TYR A 72 1.74 10.79 9.64
N ALA A 73 0.77 10.09 9.04
CA ALA A 73 -0.62 10.08 9.51
C ALA A 73 -0.74 9.49 10.93
N TYR A 74 -0.11 8.33 11.19
CA TYR A 74 -0.16 7.68 12.49
C TYR A 74 0.60 8.42 13.60
N LEU A 75 1.56 9.28 13.23
CA LEU A 75 2.31 10.11 14.17
C LEU A 75 1.64 11.46 14.45
N GLY A 76 0.36 11.59 14.10
CA GLY A 76 -0.43 12.79 14.31
C GLY A 76 0.02 13.94 13.41
N MET A 77 0.36 13.64 12.16
CA MET A 77 0.78 14.63 11.16
C MET A 77 2.02 15.45 11.60
N ASN A 78 2.90 14.82 12.37
CA ASN A 78 4.15 15.40 12.81
C ASN A 78 5.33 14.67 12.17
N ILE A 79 6.30 15.45 11.68
CA ILE A 79 7.54 14.89 11.14
C ILE A 79 8.39 14.41 12.31
N LYS A 80 8.36 13.11 12.59
CA LYS A 80 9.19 12.46 13.60
C LYS A 80 10.10 11.42 12.97
N ILE A 81 11.23 11.16 13.61
CA ILE A 81 12.18 10.11 13.21
C ILE A 81 11.51 8.73 13.08
N GLN A 82 10.42 8.51 13.80
CA GLN A 82 9.61 7.28 13.77
C GLN A 82 8.98 7.00 12.39
N ILE A 83 8.87 7.99 11.50
CA ILE A 83 8.45 7.78 10.09
C ILE A 83 9.40 6.81 9.38
N ILE A 84 10.70 6.85 9.71
CA ILE A 84 11.70 5.96 9.13
C ILE A 84 11.37 4.48 9.40
N ILE A 85 10.78 4.16 10.56
CA ILE A 85 10.36 2.80 10.89
C ILE A 85 9.28 2.31 9.92
N PHE A 86 8.32 3.17 9.57
CA PHE A 86 7.28 2.83 8.59
C PHE A 86 7.85 2.63 7.18
N ILE A 87 8.84 3.42 6.79
CA ILE A 87 9.54 3.28 5.50
C ILE A 87 10.33 1.98 5.46
N ILE A 88 11.09 1.64 6.51
CA ILE A 88 11.82 0.38 6.62
C ILE A 88 10.86 -0.80 6.60
N PHE A 89 9.75 -0.72 7.32
CA PHE A 89 8.71 -1.73 7.30
C PHE A 89 8.15 -1.93 5.89
N GLY A 90 7.84 -0.84 5.18
CA GLY A 90 7.40 -0.87 3.79
C GLY A 90 8.42 -1.49 2.85
N MET A 91 9.71 -1.19 3.02
CA MET A 91 10.79 -1.85 2.27
C MET A 91 10.78 -3.37 2.49
N ILE A 92 10.68 -3.82 3.74
CA ILE A 92 10.68 -5.25 4.07
C ILE A 92 9.47 -5.93 3.44
N VAL A 93 8.28 -5.34 3.54
CA VAL A 93 7.04 -5.90 2.98
C VAL A 93 7.10 -5.96 1.45
N GLN A 94 7.54 -4.89 0.80
CA GLN A 94 7.67 -4.82 -0.66
C GLN A 94 8.68 -5.84 -1.17
N TYR A 95 9.87 -5.89 -0.55
CA TYR A 95 10.93 -6.81 -0.95
C TYR A 95 10.60 -8.27 -0.63
N GLY A 96 9.93 -8.50 0.49
CA GLY A 96 9.39 -9.81 0.87
C GLY A 96 8.35 -10.29 -0.15
N THR A 97 7.46 -9.40 -0.59
CA THR A 97 6.46 -9.69 -1.62
C THR A 97 7.12 -10.02 -2.95
N GLU A 98 8.07 -9.22 -3.42
CA GLU A 98 8.82 -9.51 -4.66
C GLU A 98 9.53 -10.88 -4.61
N LYS A 99 10.14 -11.23 -3.47
CA LYS A 99 10.77 -12.54 -3.30
C LYS A 99 9.73 -13.67 -3.27
N ALA A 100 8.67 -13.53 -2.48
CA ALA A 100 7.62 -14.55 -2.36
C ALA A 100 7.00 -14.88 -3.72
N LEU A 101 6.77 -13.86 -4.56
CA LEU A 101 6.22 -14.02 -5.90
C LEU A 101 7.19 -14.73 -6.84
N LYS A 102 8.49 -14.38 -6.80
CA LYS A 102 9.53 -15.08 -7.58
C LYS A 102 9.65 -16.56 -7.21
N TYR A 103 9.61 -16.89 -5.93
CA TYR A 103 9.65 -18.28 -5.48
C TYR A 103 8.39 -19.06 -5.87
N GLY A 104 7.21 -18.42 -5.84
CA GLY A 104 5.96 -19.02 -6.32
C GLY A 104 5.98 -19.33 -7.81
N GLU A 105 6.53 -18.43 -8.63
CA GLU A 105 6.69 -18.64 -10.08
C GLU A 105 7.67 -19.76 -10.40
N GLN A 106 8.80 -19.83 -9.67
CA GLN A 106 9.78 -20.92 -9.83
C GLN A 106 9.24 -22.29 -9.37
N ALA A 107 8.44 -22.34 -8.31
CA ALA A 107 7.81 -23.58 -7.84
C ALA A 107 6.73 -24.10 -8.81
N GLY A 108 6.13 -23.23 -9.63
CA GLY A 108 5.23 -23.63 -10.71
C GLY A 108 5.95 -24.32 -11.88
N PHE A 109 7.20 -23.94 -12.15
CA PHE A 109 8.01 -24.50 -13.24
C PHE A 109 8.62 -25.86 -12.92
N THR A 110 8.86 -26.20 -11.65
CA THR A 110 9.42 -27.51 -11.24
C THR A 110 8.40 -28.64 -11.16
N ASN A 111 7.10 -28.33 -11.30
CA ASN A 111 6.00 -29.31 -11.28
C ASN A 111 5.33 -29.49 -12.66
N GLY A 112 5.99 -29.07 -13.74
CA GLY A 112 5.53 -29.22 -15.13
C GLY A 112 6.23 -30.35 -15.86
#